data_AF-A0A9D8FPE4-F1
#
_entry.id   AF-A0A9D8FPE4-F1
#
_cell.length_a   1.000
_cell.length_b   1.000
_cell.length_c   1.000
_cell.angle_alpha   90.00
_cell.angle_beta   90.00
_cell.angle_gamma   90.00
#
_symmetry.space_group_name_H-M   'P 1'
#
loop_
_entity.id
_entity.type
_entity.pdbx_description
1 polymer ?
#
loop_
_entity_poly.entity_id
_entity_poly.type
_entity_poly.pdbx_seq_one_letter_code
_entity_poly.pdbx_strand_id
1 'polypeptide(L)'
;MRNYKLILLTFVFFFLNNQTILSQETEQCQVVKKYPNGCLLVQSGDNTYLAITEAMEKEMLKMKRDIMDAERKMVLKDSLLANVNQTISWYETTIKNMKAYMTELEAVLNGYKGLVKDYKKLKEPLFVFKGGIGATGKDYKPAVLVGLGIRDFSMWGILQERNAGLIIGKQFRLY
;
A
#
# COMPACT_ATOMS: atom_id res chain seq x y z
N MET A 1 10.31 28.75 -58.49
CA MET A 1 11.58 28.79 -59.24
C MET A 1 12.48 29.86 -58.64
N ARG A 2 13.78 29.56 -58.46
CA ARG A 2 14.87 30.42 -57.95
C ARG A 2 14.74 30.76 -56.45
N ASN A 3 15.64 30.31 -55.57
CA ASN A 3 17.01 30.81 -55.45
C ASN A 3 17.96 29.79 -54.78
N TYR A 4 18.79 29.11 -55.58
CA TYR A 4 20.04 28.50 -55.11
C TYR A 4 21.18 29.44 -55.54
N LYS A 5 21.61 30.36 -54.67
CA LYS A 5 22.79 31.21 -54.98
C LYS A 5 23.55 31.78 -53.77
N LEU A 6 23.42 31.21 -52.57
CA LEU A 6 24.07 31.78 -51.37
C LEU A 6 24.91 30.83 -50.51
N ILE A 7 25.24 29.62 -50.98
CA ILE A 7 26.01 28.64 -50.18
C ILE A 7 27.44 28.43 -50.69
N LEU A 8 27.82 29.02 -51.83
CA LEU A 8 29.09 28.68 -52.50
C LEU A 8 30.29 29.57 -52.11
N LEU A 9 30.11 30.60 -51.29
CA LEU A 9 31.19 31.58 -51.00
C LEU A 9 31.87 31.41 -49.63
N THR A 10 31.32 30.60 -48.74
CA THR A 10 31.92 30.31 -47.42
C THR A 10 32.85 29.10 -47.41
N PHE A 11 32.80 28.23 -48.42
CA PHE A 11 33.63 27.03 -48.48
C PHE A 11 35.03 27.26 -49.08
N VAL A 12 35.22 28.33 -49.87
CA VAL A 12 36.50 28.59 -50.57
C VAL A 12 37.54 29.25 -49.65
N PHE A 13 37.11 29.95 -48.60
CA PHE A 13 38.04 30.59 -47.66
C PHE A 13 38.60 29.64 -46.58
N PHE A 14 38.00 28.45 -46.41
CA PHE A 14 38.48 27.48 -45.41
C PHE A 14 39.62 26.58 -45.95
N PHE A 15 39.80 26.50 -47.28
CA PHE A 15 40.79 25.62 -47.89
C PHE A 15 42.15 26.26 -48.17
N LEU A 16 42.30 27.58 -48.02
CA LEU A 16 43.53 28.31 -48.33
C LEU A 16 44.41 28.65 -47.12
N ASN A 17 44.02 28.28 -45.89
CA ASN A 17 44.73 28.69 -44.67
C ASN A 17 45.24 27.56 -43.78
N ASN A 18 45.29 26.31 -44.27
CA ASN A 18 45.73 25.16 -43.48
C ASN A 18 47.02 24.49 -43.97
N GLN A 19 47.89 25.26 -44.64
CA GLN A 19 49.29 24.87 -44.86
C GLN A 19 50.21 25.66 -43.93
N THR A 20 49.98 25.57 -42.62
CA THR A 20 51.07 25.68 -41.66
C THR A 20 51.62 24.27 -41.46
N ILE A 21 52.63 23.95 -42.27
CA ILE A 21 53.58 22.88 -41.98
C ILE A 21 54.25 23.30 -40.67
N LEU A 22 53.71 22.84 -39.55
CA LEU A 22 54.43 22.85 -38.29
C LEU A 22 55.56 21.84 -38.48
N SER A 23 56.78 22.34 -38.66
CA SER A 23 57.98 21.56 -38.43
C SER A 23 57.90 21.04 -36.99
N GLN A 24 57.39 19.82 -36.80
CA GLN A 24 57.63 19.09 -35.58
C GLN A 24 59.13 18.86 -35.53
N GLU A 25 59.82 19.61 -34.68
CA GLU A 25 61.07 19.13 -34.11
C GLU A 25 60.79 17.71 -33.63
N THR A 26 61.41 16.73 -34.28
CA THR A 26 61.34 15.34 -33.86
C THR A 26 62.00 15.25 -32.50
N GLU A 27 61.21 15.37 -31.43
CA GLU A 27 61.65 14.98 -30.10
C GLU A 27 62.16 13.55 -30.21
N GLN A 28 63.45 13.35 -29.91
CA GLN A 28 64.08 12.05 -30.01
C GLN A 28 63.44 11.12 -28.98
N CYS A 29 62.51 10.28 -29.43
CA CYS A 29 61.88 9.27 -28.60
C CYS A 29 62.91 8.21 -28.23
N GLN A 30 63.23 8.09 -26.93
CA GLN A 30 64.16 7.10 -26.42
C GLN A 30 63.40 5.98 -25.70
N VAL A 31 63.75 4.73 -26.02
CA VAL A 31 63.23 3.57 -25.30
C VAL A 31 64.01 3.43 -24.00
N VAL A 32 63.38 3.79 -22.88
CA VAL A 32 63.98 3.76 -21.54
C VAL A 32 64.07 2.33 -21.02
N LYS A 33 63.03 1.51 -21.27
CA LYS A 33 62.99 0.15 -20.75
C LYS A 33 62.15 -0.77 -21.64
N LYS A 34 62.68 -1.97 -21.89
CA LYS A 34 61.93 -3.06 -22.53
C LYS A 34 61.47 -4.04 -21.46
N TYR A 35 60.19 -4.37 -21.48
CA TYR A 35 59.63 -5.38 -20.60
C TYR A 35 59.53 -6.73 -21.31
N PRO A 36 59.63 -7.85 -20.58
CA PRO A 36 59.62 -9.21 -21.15
C PRO A 36 58.29 -9.58 -21.83
N ASN A 37 57.23 -8.82 -21.59
CA ASN A 37 55.92 -8.95 -22.24
C ASN A 37 55.79 -8.18 -23.57
N GLY A 38 56.89 -7.60 -24.08
CA GLY A 38 56.91 -6.86 -25.34
C GLY A 38 56.47 -5.39 -25.22
N CYS A 39 56.13 -4.91 -24.01
CA CYS A 39 55.86 -3.49 -23.77
C CYS A 39 57.16 -2.68 -23.74
N LEU A 40 57.09 -1.46 -24.24
CA LEU A 40 58.22 -0.53 -24.27
C LEU A 40 57.85 0.73 -23.47
N LEU A 41 58.70 1.10 -22.52
CA LEU A 41 58.63 2.41 -21.90
C LEU A 41 59.39 3.39 -22.79
N VAL A 42 58.69 4.37 -23.33
CA VAL A 42 59.22 5.37 -24.26
C VAL A 42 59.15 6.73 -23.59
N GLN A 43 60.26 7.48 -23.63
CA GLN A 43 60.31 8.85 -23.14
C GLN A 43 60.42 9.80 -24.32
N SER A 44 59.53 10.80 -24.36
CA SER A 44 59.57 11.94 -25.28
C SER A 44 59.51 13.20 -24.44
N GLY A 45 60.59 13.98 -24.44
CA GLY A 45 60.76 15.13 -23.55
C GLY A 45 60.67 14.74 -22.07
N ASP A 46 59.81 15.44 -21.33
CA ASP A 46 59.55 15.19 -19.90
C ASP A 46 58.49 14.10 -19.64
N ASN A 47 57.85 13.58 -20.70
CA ASN A 47 56.75 12.63 -20.56
C ASN A 47 57.19 11.19 -20.82
N THR A 48 56.75 10.29 -19.94
CA THR A 48 56.99 8.85 -20.06
C THR A 48 55.72 8.13 -20.50
N TYR A 49 55.78 7.41 -21.62
CA TYR A 49 54.68 6.67 -22.22
C TYR A 49 54.95 5.16 -22.17
N LEU A 50 53.89 4.37 -21.97
CA LEU A 50 53.96 2.92 -22.09
C LEU A 50 53.36 2.50 -23.43
N ALA A 51 54.22 2.08 -24.35
CA ALA A 51 53.80 1.45 -25.59
C ALA A 51 53.45 -0.02 -25.29
N ILE A 52 52.20 -0.36 -25.57
CA ILE A 52 51.63 -1.69 -25.36
C ILE A 52 51.46 -2.35 -26.72
N THR A 53 51.56 -3.69 -26.77
CA THR A 53 51.32 -4.43 -28.02
C THR A 53 49.84 -4.38 -28.40
N GLU A 54 49.53 -4.46 -29.71
CA GLU A 54 48.14 -4.44 -30.19
C GLU A 54 47.28 -5.57 -29.58
N ALA A 55 47.90 -6.72 -29.29
CA ALA A 55 47.23 -7.84 -28.63
C ALA A 55 46.80 -7.48 -27.19
N MET A 56 47.69 -6.84 -26.43
CA MET A 56 47.40 -6.39 -25.06
C MET A 56 46.38 -5.25 -25.05
N GLU A 57 46.42 -4.34 -26.02
CA GLU A 57 45.37 -3.31 -26.15
C GLU A 57 44.00 -3.93 -26.39
N LYS A 58 43.90 -4.92 -27.30
CA LYS A 58 42.67 -5.66 -27.57
C LYS A 58 42.15 -6.38 -26.33
N GLU A 59 43.03 -7.01 -25.55
CA GLU A 59 42.65 -7.66 -24.29
C GLU A 59 42.20 -6.66 -23.23
N MET A 60 42.88 -5.52 -23.07
CA MET A 60 42.46 -4.48 -22.13
C MET A 60 41.11 -3.88 -22.52
N LEU A 61 40.85 -3.65 -23.81
CA LEU A 61 39.56 -3.17 -24.30
C LEU A 61 38.45 -4.19 -24.06
N LYS A 62 38.74 -5.49 -24.27
CA LYS A 62 37.80 -6.57 -23.97
C LYS A 62 37.49 -6.64 -22.48
N MET A 63 38.52 -6.64 -21.63
CA MET A 63 38.36 -6.66 -20.18
C MET A 63 37.59 -5.44 -19.67
N LYS A 64 37.84 -4.24 -20.22
CA LYS A 64 37.08 -3.03 -19.87
C LYS A 64 35.60 -3.17 -20.24
N ARG A 65 35.28 -3.76 -21.40
CA ARG A 65 33.89 -4.05 -21.78
C ARG A 65 33.24 -5.05 -20.83
N ASP A 66 33.94 -6.14 -20.51
CA ASP A 66 33.43 -7.17 -19.61
C ASP A 66 33.16 -6.61 -18.20
N ILE A 67 34.03 -5.72 -17.70
CA ILE A 67 33.82 -5.00 -16.43
C ILE A 67 32.60 -4.08 -16.50
N MET A 68 32.49 -3.24 -17.54
CA MET A 68 31.33 -2.36 -17.71
C MET A 68 30.02 -3.15 -17.81
N ASP A 69 30.02 -4.29 -18.49
CA ASP A 69 28.85 -5.16 -18.60
C ASP A 69 28.52 -5.84 -17.26
N ALA A 70 29.54 -6.23 -16.48
CA ALA A 70 29.35 -6.75 -15.13
C ALA A 70 28.78 -5.69 -14.18
N GLU A 71 29.31 -4.47 -14.18
CA GLU A 71 28.80 -3.35 -13.39
C GLU A 71 27.34 -3.03 -13.74
N ARG A 72 27.00 -2.98 -15.03
CA ARG A 72 25.60 -2.80 -15.47
C ARG A 72 24.68 -3.89 -14.95
N LYS A 73 25.11 -5.16 -14.99
CA LYS A 73 24.35 -6.28 -14.45
C LYS A 73 24.18 -6.18 -12.93
N MET A 74 25.19 -5.70 -12.20
CA MET A 74 25.09 -5.48 -10.75
C MET A 74 24.06 -4.40 -10.44
N VAL A 75 24.11 -3.24 -11.10
CA VAL A 75 23.14 -2.15 -10.89
C VAL A 75 21.70 -2.61 -11.17
N LEU A 76 21.49 -3.39 -12.23
CA LEU A 76 20.16 -3.95 -12.54
C LEU A 76 19.68 -4.92 -11.45
N LYS A 77 20.56 -5.76 -10.90
CA LYS A 77 20.24 -6.66 -9.79
C LYS A 77 19.92 -5.89 -8.51
N ASP A 78 20.68 -4.85 -8.21
CA ASP A 78 20.45 -4.00 -7.03
C ASP A 78 19.11 -3.27 -7.13
N SER A 79 18.77 -2.76 -8.32
CA SER A 79 17.45 -2.18 -8.59
C SER A 79 16.32 -3.19 -8.42
N LEU A 80 16.50 -4.42 -8.92
CA LEU A 80 15.52 -5.49 -8.73
C LEU A 80 15.35 -5.84 -7.24
N LEU A 81 16.45 -5.93 -6.50
CA LEU A 81 16.45 -6.24 -5.06
C LEU A 81 15.75 -5.12 -4.27
N ALA A 82 16.00 -3.86 -4.60
CA ALA A 82 15.31 -2.72 -4.02
C ALA A 82 13.79 -2.78 -4.27
N ASN A 83 13.37 -3.09 -5.49
CA ASN A 83 11.96 -3.25 -5.83
C ASN A 83 11.29 -4.41 -5.07
N VAL A 84 11.99 -5.55 -4.94
CA VAL A 84 11.51 -6.70 -4.16
C VAL A 84 11.37 -6.32 -2.68
N ASN A 85 12.37 -5.65 -2.09
CA ASN A 85 12.30 -5.20 -0.70
C ASN A 85 11.15 -4.22 -0.45
N GLN A 86 10.93 -3.28 -1.37
CA GLN A 86 9.78 -2.37 -1.30
C GLN A 86 8.45 -3.14 -1.36
N THR A 87 8.37 -4.14 -2.24
CA THR A 87 7.19 -5.00 -2.38
C THR A 87 6.92 -5.79 -1.10
N ILE A 88 7.96 -6.37 -0.48
CA ILE A 88 7.87 -7.07 0.81
C ILE A 88 7.33 -6.14 1.88
N SER A 89 7.90 -4.94 2.02
CA SER A 89 7.45 -3.95 3.03
C SER A 89 5.98 -3.54 2.83
N TRP A 90 5.54 -3.40 1.58
CA TRP A 90 4.14 -3.12 1.27
C TRP A 90 3.22 -4.28 1.66
N TYR A 91 3.62 -5.53 1.39
CA TYR A 91 2.86 -6.71 1.82
C TYR A 91 2.81 -6.84 3.35
N GLU A 92 3.90 -6.60 4.06
CA GLU A 92 3.92 -6.62 5.53
C GLU A 92 2.95 -5.59 6.13
N THR A 93 2.94 -4.38 5.57
CA THR A 93 2.01 -3.32 5.97
C THR A 93 0.56 -3.73 5.71
N THR A 94 0.31 -4.31 4.54
CA THR A 94 -1.03 -4.80 4.16
C THR A 94 -1.51 -5.91 5.10
N ILE A 95 -0.65 -6.87 5.43
CA ILE A 95 -0.96 -7.95 6.38
C ILE A 95 -1.25 -7.37 7.77
N LYS A 96 -0.47 -6.39 8.22
CA LYS A 96 -0.71 -5.72 9.52
C LYS A 96 -2.08 -5.05 9.55
N ASN A 97 -2.45 -4.34 8.48
CA ASN A 97 -3.76 -3.67 8.38
C ASN A 97 -4.91 -4.68 8.31
N MET A 98 -4.76 -5.76 7.56
CA MET A 98 -5.75 -6.84 7.50
C MET A 98 -5.94 -7.50 8.87
N LYS A 99 -4.86 -7.74 9.62
CA LYS A 99 -4.95 -8.26 11.00
C LYS A 99 -5.72 -7.30 11.91
N ALA A 100 -5.43 -6.00 11.86
CA ALA A 100 -6.18 -5.00 12.63
C ALA A 100 -7.68 -5.02 12.26
N TYR A 101 -7.99 -5.05 10.96
CA TYR A 101 -9.37 -5.13 10.49
C TYR A 101 -10.10 -6.39 10.96
N MET A 102 -9.44 -7.55 10.97
CA MET A 102 -10.02 -8.77 11.55
C MET A 102 -10.32 -8.62 13.03
N THR A 103 -9.43 -7.98 13.81
CA THR A 103 -9.66 -7.76 15.24
C THR A 103 -10.84 -6.81 15.50
N GLU A 104 -11.02 -5.78 14.66
CA GLU A 104 -12.18 -4.90 14.73
C GLU A 104 -13.49 -5.65 14.42
N LEU A 105 -13.48 -6.48 13.37
CA LEU A 105 -14.62 -7.34 13.01
C LEU A 105 -14.99 -8.31 14.13
N GLU A 106 -14.00 -8.93 14.79
CA GLU A 106 -14.23 -9.80 15.94
C GLU A 106 -14.87 -9.05 17.11
N ALA A 107 -14.40 -7.83 17.39
CA ALA A 107 -14.98 -6.98 18.43
C ALA A 107 -16.45 -6.64 18.12
N VAL A 108 -16.75 -6.27 16.88
CA VAL A 108 -18.12 -5.99 16.41
C VAL A 108 -19.00 -7.23 16.54
N LEU A 109 -18.52 -8.39 16.08
CA LEU A 109 -19.24 -9.66 16.17
C LEU A 109 -19.52 -10.07 17.62
N ASN A 110 -18.57 -9.86 18.52
CA ASN A 110 -18.77 -10.10 19.96
C ASN A 110 -19.79 -9.13 20.56
N GLY A 111 -19.80 -7.86 20.14
CA GLY A 111 -20.83 -6.89 20.48
C GLY A 111 -22.22 -7.36 20.07
N TYR A 112 -22.39 -7.81 18.83
CA TYR A 112 -23.66 -8.38 18.35
C TYR A 112 -24.08 -9.64 19.11
N LYS A 113 -23.14 -10.54 19.41
CA LYS A 113 -23.44 -11.71 20.27
C LYS A 113 -23.93 -11.29 21.66
N GLY A 114 -23.34 -10.24 22.24
CA GLY A 114 -23.78 -9.63 23.48
C GLY A 114 -25.22 -9.12 23.40
N LEU A 115 -25.52 -8.32 22.39
CA LEU A 115 -26.87 -7.80 22.14
C LEU A 115 -27.90 -8.92 21.98
N VAL A 116 -27.59 -9.97 21.21
CA VAL A 116 -28.48 -11.13 21.06
C VAL A 116 -28.69 -11.85 22.39
N LYS A 117 -27.63 -12.00 23.20
CA LYS A 117 -27.73 -12.61 24.53
C LYS A 117 -28.61 -11.79 25.45
N ASP A 118 -28.45 -10.47 25.45
CA ASP A 118 -29.25 -9.58 26.30
C ASP A 118 -30.69 -9.47 25.82
N TYR A 119 -30.92 -9.47 24.50
CA TYR A 119 -32.27 -9.58 23.94
C TYR A 119 -32.94 -10.91 24.31
N LYS A 120 -32.20 -12.01 24.30
CA LYS A 120 -32.70 -13.32 24.79
C LYS A 120 -33.00 -13.32 26.28
N LYS A 121 -32.29 -12.51 27.10
CA LYS A 121 -32.61 -12.33 28.53
C LYS A 121 -33.82 -11.43 28.72
N LEU A 122 -34.01 -10.43 27.86
CA LEU A 122 -35.19 -9.57 27.80
C LEU A 122 -36.44 -10.30 27.28
N LYS A 123 -36.38 -11.65 27.13
CA LYS A 123 -37.55 -12.49 26.89
C LYS A 123 -38.69 -12.03 27.80
N GLU A 124 -39.78 -11.68 27.15
CA GLU A 124 -40.92 -10.95 27.69
C GLU A 124 -41.29 -11.40 29.11
N PRO A 125 -41.57 -10.46 30.03
CA PRO A 125 -41.88 -10.80 31.40
C PRO A 125 -43.06 -11.78 31.44
N LEU A 126 -42.86 -12.94 32.09
CA LEU A 126 -43.90 -13.97 32.29
C LEU A 126 -45.15 -13.40 32.97
N PHE A 127 -44.99 -12.28 33.68
CA PHE A 127 -46.02 -11.58 34.41
C PHE A 127 -46.03 -10.10 34.03
N VAL A 128 -47.16 -9.64 33.49
CA VAL A 128 -47.44 -8.20 33.33
C VAL A 128 -48.55 -7.84 34.30
N PHE A 129 -48.23 -6.97 35.25
CA PHE A 129 -49.24 -6.38 36.13
C PHE A 129 -49.81 -5.15 35.44
N LYS A 130 -51.13 -5.11 35.25
CA LYS A 130 -51.82 -3.96 34.67
C LYS A 130 -52.84 -3.47 35.69
N GLY A 131 -52.69 -2.21 36.10
CA GLY A 131 -53.60 -1.51 36.99
C GLY A 131 -54.16 -0.28 36.30
N GLY A 132 -55.46 -0.05 36.41
CA GLY A 132 -56.13 1.13 35.88
C GLY A 132 -57.07 1.73 36.93
N ILE A 133 -57.10 3.06 37.02
CA ILE A 133 -58.06 3.80 37.85
C ILE A 133 -59.11 4.39 36.89
N GLY A 134 -60.38 4.14 37.16
CA GLY A 134 -61.49 4.62 36.33
C GLY A 134 -62.66 5.13 37.16
N ALA A 135 -63.46 6.04 36.60
CA ALA A 135 -64.72 6.47 37.20
C ALA A 135 -65.83 5.49 36.79
N THR A 136 -66.46 4.84 37.76
CA THR A 136 -67.47 3.80 37.56
C THR A 136 -68.83 4.25 38.12
N GLY A 137 -69.93 3.82 37.50
CA GLY A 137 -71.30 4.28 37.81
C GLY A 137 -71.88 3.83 39.16
N LYS A 138 -73.21 3.91 39.35
CA LYS A 138 -73.86 3.65 40.66
C LYS A 138 -74.03 2.17 41.03
N ASP A 139 -73.62 1.23 40.18
CA ASP A 139 -73.83 -0.21 40.40
C ASP A 139 -72.63 -0.89 41.09
N TYR A 140 -72.82 -1.28 42.36
CA TYR A 140 -71.79 -1.75 43.29
C TYR A 140 -71.39 -3.23 43.13
N LYS A 141 -71.33 -3.77 41.92
CA LYS A 141 -71.07 -5.20 41.74
C LYS A 141 -69.60 -5.46 41.44
N PRO A 142 -68.88 -6.26 42.24
CA PRO A 142 -67.54 -6.70 41.88
C PRO A 142 -67.65 -7.54 40.60
N ALA A 143 -66.87 -7.18 39.58
CA ALA A 143 -66.84 -7.88 38.31
C ALA A 143 -65.46 -8.50 38.10
N VAL A 144 -65.44 -9.78 37.74
CA VAL A 144 -64.23 -10.47 37.31
C VAL A 144 -64.32 -10.69 35.81
N LEU A 145 -63.31 -10.24 35.06
CA LEU A 145 -63.19 -10.44 33.63
C LEU A 145 -62.02 -11.37 33.36
N VAL A 146 -62.30 -12.46 32.65
CA VAL A 146 -61.30 -13.43 32.22
C VAL A 146 -61.19 -13.36 30.70
N GLY A 147 -59.99 -13.15 30.18
CA GLY A 147 -59.71 -13.09 28.75
C GLY A 147 -58.67 -14.12 28.35
N LEU A 148 -58.99 -14.97 27.38
CA LEU A 148 -58.07 -15.92 26.75
C LEU A 148 -57.62 -15.35 25.40
N GLY A 149 -56.31 -15.19 25.23
CA GLY A 149 -55.65 -14.86 23.98
C GLY A 149 -54.84 -16.05 23.45
N ILE A 150 -54.33 -15.91 22.23
CA ILE A 150 -53.67 -16.99 21.48
C ILE A 150 -52.45 -17.59 22.24
N ARG A 151 -51.84 -16.86 23.17
CA ARG A 151 -50.75 -17.35 24.04
C ARG A 151 -50.84 -16.85 25.48
N ASP A 152 -51.94 -16.22 25.85
CA ASP A 152 -52.06 -15.52 27.12
C ASP A 152 -53.41 -15.81 27.79
N PHE A 153 -53.39 -15.97 29.10
CA PHE A 153 -54.54 -15.99 29.99
C PHE A 153 -54.51 -14.72 30.84
N SER A 154 -55.57 -13.92 30.82
CA SER A 154 -55.67 -12.70 31.62
C SER A 154 -56.86 -12.78 32.56
N MET A 155 -56.66 -12.38 33.81
CA MET A 155 -57.70 -12.26 34.82
C MET A 155 -57.68 -10.84 35.38
N TRP A 156 -58.82 -10.18 35.36
CA TRP A 156 -59.01 -8.82 35.82
C TRP A 156 -60.10 -8.79 36.89
N GLY A 157 -59.81 -8.17 38.02
CA GLY A 157 -60.78 -7.85 39.04
C GLY A 157 -61.09 -6.36 39.01
N ILE A 158 -62.37 -6.03 38.98
CA ILE A 158 -62.88 -4.65 39.10
C ILE A 158 -63.44 -4.49 40.50
N LEU A 159 -62.83 -3.62 41.29
CA LEU A 159 -63.29 -3.15 42.59
C LEU A 159 -63.91 -1.78 42.42
N GLN A 160 -65.15 -1.60 42.87
CA GLN A 160 -65.91 -0.36 42.67
C GLN A 160 -66.43 0.17 44.02
N GLU A 161 -65.92 1.34 44.41
CA GLU A 161 -66.44 2.15 45.52
C GLU A 161 -67.28 3.32 45.00
N ARG A 162 -68.08 3.95 45.88
CA ARG A 162 -69.13 4.95 45.59
C ARG A 162 -68.82 6.03 44.54
N ASN A 163 -67.54 6.33 44.27
CA ASN A 163 -67.08 7.26 43.23
C ASN A 163 -65.71 6.88 42.60
N ALA A 164 -65.19 5.67 42.85
CA ALA A 164 -63.85 5.27 42.39
C ALA A 164 -63.83 3.78 42.03
N GLY A 165 -63.28 3.47 40.86
CA GLY A 165 -63.07 2.11 40.40
C GLY A 165 -61.57 1.80 40.30
N LEU A 166 -61.17 0.66 40.87
CA LEU A 166 -59.84 0.10 40.72
C LEU A 166 -59.94 -1.19 39.90
N ILE A 167 -59.19 -1.22 38.80
CA ILE A 167 -59.04 -2.43 37.98
C ILE A 167 -57.65 -2.99 38.28
N ILE A 168 -57.60 -4.20 38.82
CA ILE A 168 -56.35 -4.96 39.03
C ILE A 168 -56.41 -6.20 38.16
N GLY A 169 -55.43 -6.35 37.27
CA GLY A 169 -55.33 -7.54 36.43
C GLY A 169 -53.97 -8.20 36.46
N LYS A 170 -53.99 -9.52 36.29
CA LYS A 170 -52.81 -10.35 36.08
C LYS A 170 -52.94 -11.08 34.76
N GLN A 171 -51.91 -10.93 33.92
CA GLN A 171 -51.76 -11.66 32.67
C GLN A 171 -50.69 -12.75 32.86
N PHE A 172 -51.01 -13.96 32.42
CA PHE A 172 -50.20 -15.18 32.46
C PHE A 172 -50.02 -15.67 31.03
N ARG A 173 -48.85 -16.19 30.68
CA ARG A 173 -48.61 -16.78 29.36
C ARG A 173 -48.93 -18.29 29.39
N LEU A 174 -49.73 -18.76 28.45
CA LEU A 174 -49.92 -20.18 28.16
C LEU A 174 -48.95 -20.54 27.02
N TYR A 175 -48.06 -21.50 27.27
CA TYR A 175 -46.88 -21.84 26.46
C TYR A 175 -47.12 -21.89 24.94
#